data_AF-A0A6G8CXI7-F1
#
_entry.id   AF-A0A6G8CXI7-F1
#
_cell.length_a   1.000
_cell.length_b   1.000
_cell.length_c   1.000
_cell.angle_alpha   90.00
_cell.angle_beta   90.00
_cell.angle_gamma   90.00
#
_symmetry.space_group_name_H-M   'P 1'
#
loop_
_entity.id
_entity.type
_entity.pdbx_description
1 polymer ?
#
loop_
_entity_poly.entity_id
_entity_poly.type
_entity_poly.pdbx_seq_one_letter_code
_entity_poly.pdbx_strand_id
1 'polypeptide(L)'
;MKRILLLIAIAVALIGMSGCTVVPAQSAASGCRLLNIALDEADMASAWYEEAGDVLEECGMTDARERAAFKACLKDLQDEGTRACYDM
;
A
#
# COMPACT_ATOMS: atom_id res chain seq x y z
N MET A 1 -42.41 23.87 -7.51
CA MET A 1 -41.19 24.61 -7.10
C MET A 1 -40.49 24.01 -5.87
N LYS A 2 -41.18 23.80 -4.73
CA LYS A 2 -40.59 23.24 -3.49
C LYS A 2 -39.94 21.86 -3.64
N ARG A 3 -40.51 20.98 -4.48
CA ARG A 3 -39.96 19.64 -4.78
C ARG A 3 -38.70 19.69 -5.65
N ILE A 4 -38.59 20.69 -6.52
CA ILE A 4 -37.42 20.85 -7.42
C ILE A 4 -36.21 21.33 -6.61
N LEU A 5 -36.41 22.29 -5.69
CA LEU A 5 -35.37 22.74 -4.76
C LEU A 5 -34.84 21.60 -3.87
N LEU A 6 -35.72 20.70 -3.44
CA LEU A 6 -35.36 19.57 -2.60
C LEU A 6 -34.53 18.52 -3.36
N LEU A 7 -34.84 18.28 -4.64
CA LEU A 7 -34.04 17.41 -5.51
C LEU A 7 -32.65 17.98 -5.80
N ILE A 8 -32.54 19.29 -5.99
CA ILE A 8 -31.25 19.97 -6.21
C ILE A 8 -30.37 19.85 -4.96
N ALA A 9 -30.94 20.03 -3.77
CA ALA A 9 -30.20 19.90 -2.51
C ALA A 9 -29.64 18.48 -2.29
N ILE A 10 -30.41 17.45 -2.64
CA ILE A 10 -29.97 16.05 -2.54
C ILE A 10 -28.85 15.75 -3.56
N ALA A 11 -28.97 16.25 -4.79
CA ALA A 11 -27.94 16.07 -5.81
C ALA A 11 -26.59 16.70 -5.40
N VAL A 12 -26.63 17.90 -4.80
CA VAL A 12 -25.42 18.59 -4.31
C VAL A 12 -24.80 17.84 -3.12
N ALA A 13 -25.62 17.29 -2.21
CA ALA A 13 -25.12 16.49 -1.10
C ALA A 13 -24.43 15.20 -1.56
N LEU A 14 -24.94 14.53 -2.60
CA LEU A 14 -24.33 13.33 -3.16
C LEU A 14 -22.98 13.61 -3.85
N ILE A 15 -22.85 14.76 -4.52
CA ILE A 15 -21.58 15.18 -5.13
C ILE A 15 -20.56 15.60 -4.06
N GLY A 16 -21.00 16.19 -2.95
CA GLY A 16 -20.12 16.57 -1.83
C GLY A 16 -19.53 15.38 -1.06
N MET A 17 -20.11 14.18 -1.17
CA MET A 17 -19.63 12.98 -0.48
C MET A 17 -18.68 12.12 -1.32
N SER A 18 -18.39 12.47 -2.58
CA SER A 18 -17.35 11.79 -3.39
C SER A 18 -15.92 12.25 -3.04
N GLY A 19 -15.69 12.65 -1.78
CA GLY A 19 -14.40 13.03 -1.23
C GLY A 19 -13.50 11.85 -0.85
N CYS A 20 -13.98 10.60 -0.99
CA CYS A 20 -13.08 9.46 -1.09
C CYS A 20 -12.32 9.63 -2.41
N THR A 21 -11.08 10.10 -2.35
CA THR A 21 -10.22 10.28 -3.52
C THR A 21 -10.21 8.99 -4.33
N VAL A 22 -10.95 8.96 -5.43
CA VAL A 22 -10.85 7.86 -6.39
C VAL A 22 -9.44 7.96 -6.94
N VAL A 23 -8.54 7.12 -6.43
CA VAL A 23 -7.17 7.05 -6.92
C VAL A 23 -7.27 6.55 -8.36
N PRO A 24 -6.84 7.34 -9.35
CA PRO A 24 -6.83 6.87 -10.72
C PRO A 24 -6.03 5.56 -10.80
N ALA A 25 -6.53 4.56 -11.53
CA ALA A 25 -5.85 3.26 -11.63
C ALA A 25 -4.37 3.39 -12.05
N GLN A 26 -4.07 4.39 -12.89
CA GLN A 26 -2.70 4.73 -13.30
C GLN A 26 -1.83 5.21 -12.13
N SER A 27 -2.37 5.99 -11.20
CA SER A 27 -1.68 6.42 -9.99
C SER A 27 -1.40 5.25 -9.04
N ALA A 28 -2.36 4.34 -8.89
CA ALA A 28 -2.18 3.11 -8.10
C ALA A 28 -1.08 2.21 -8.70
N ALA A 29 -1.13 1.97 -10.02
CA ALA A 29 -0.11 1.17 -10.71
C ALA A 29 1.29 1.79 -10.63
N SER A 30 1.38 3.13 -10.73
CA SER A 30 2.64 3.85 -10.53
C SER A 30 3.14 3.72 -9.09
N GLY A 31 2.24 3.76 -8.11
CA GLY A 31 2.56 3.56 -6.69
C GLY A 31 3.13 2.18 -6.42
N CYS A 32 2.45 1.11 -6.89
CA CYS A 32 2.94 -0.26 -6.77
C CYS A 32 4.33 -0.44 -7.39
N ARG A 33 4.59 0.17 -8.57
CA ARG A 33 5.90 0.12 -9.20
C ARG A 33 6.98 0.80 -8.35
N LEU A 34 6.70 1.99 -7.82
CA LEU A 34 7.64 2.72 -6.97
C LEU A 34 7.90 1.98 -5.66
N LEU A 35 6.86 1.41 -5.06
CA LEU A 35 7.00 0.60 -3.86
C LEU A 35 7.85 -0.64 -4.11
N ASN A 36 7.70 -1.32 -5.25
CA ASN A 36 8.56 -2.46 -5.58
C ASN A 36 10.02 -2.05 -5.77
N ILE A 37 10.29 -0.90 -6.40
CA ILE A 37 11.65 -0.36 -6.51
C ILE A 37 12.21 -0.05 -5.11
N ALA A 38 11.42 0.59 -4.25
CA ALA A 38 11.83 0.89 -2.88
C ALA A 38 12.08 -0.39 -2.07
N LEU A 39 11.25 -1.43 -2.22
CA LEU A 39 11.49 -2.73 -1.62
C LEU A 39 12.87 -3.26 -2.02
N ASP A 40 13.24 -3.13 -3.30
CA ASP A 40 14.49 -3.65 -3.84
C ASP A 40 15.72 -2.81 -3.44
N GLU A 41 15.60 -1.48 -3.42
CA GLU A 41 16.74 -0.55 -3.35
C GLU A 41 16.87 0.20 -2.01
N ALA A 42 15.78 0.43 -1.29
CA ALA A 42 15.81 1.23 -0.07
C ALA A 42 16.35 0.41 1.10
N ASP A 43 17.11 1.07 1.97
CA ASP A 43 17.50 0.56 3.29
C ASP A 43 16.49 1.09 4.32
N MET A 44 15.62 0.21 4.81
CA MET A 44 14.49 0.54 5.68
C MET A 44 14.45 -0.39 6.89
N ALA A 45 13.62 -0.08 7.88
CA ALA A 45 13.39 -0.97 9.03
C ALA A 45 12.75 -2.30 8.59
N SER A 46 13.00 -3.38 9.35
CA SER A 46 12.41 -4.71 9.11
C SER A 46 10.90 -4.67 8.90
N ALA A 47 10.16 -4.06 9.83
CA ALA A 47 8.69 -3.92 9.75
C ALA A 47 8.21 -3.17 8.48
N TRP A 48 9.02 -2.27 7.93
CA TRP A 48 8.67 -1.58 6.69
C TRP A 48 8.69 -2.53 5.49
N TYR A 49 9.63 -3.47 5.43
CA TYR A 49 9.68 -4.46 4.36
C TYR A 49 8.45 -5.37 4.41
N GLU A 50 8.07 -5.86 5.59
CA GLU A 50 6.88 -6.72 5.76
C GLU A 50 5.61 -6.03 5.24
N GLU A 51 5.36 -4.79 5.68
CA GLU A 51 4.19 -4.02 5.24
C GLU A 51 4.23 -3.72 3.72
N ALA A 52 5.42 -3.44 3.17
CA ALA A 52 5.58 -3.26 1.73
C ALA A 52 5.26 -4.54 0.95
N GLY A 53 5.61 -5.72 1.48
CA GLY A 53 5.27 -7.02 0.90
C GLY A 53 3.76 -7.25 0.82
N ASP A 54 3.03 -6.95 1.90
CA ASP A 54 1.58 -7.07 1.95
C ASP A 54 0.91 -6.17 0.90
N VAL A 55 1.33 -4.90 0.81
CA VAL A 55 0.77 -3.96 -0.18
C VAL A 55 1.08 -4.40 -1.61
N LEU A 56 2.26 -4.96 -1.87
CA LEU A 56 2.65 -5.42 -3.21
C LEU A 56 1.91 -6.71 -3.62
N GLU A 57 1.54 -7.58 -2.68
CA GLU A 57 0.68 -8.72 -2.97
C GLU A 57 -0.72 -8.26 -3.39
N GLU A 58 -1.28 -7.25 -2.72
CA GLU A 58 -2.54 -6.59 -3.13
C GLU A 58 -2.40 -5.89 -4.50
N CYS A 59 -1.19 -5.46 -4.87
CA CYS A 59 -0.86 -4.98 -6.22
C CYS A 59 -0.76 -6.10 -7.28
N GLY A 60 -0.89 -7.38 -6.89
CA GLY A 60 -0.86 -8.56 -7.77
C GLY A 60 0.50 -9.24 -7.88
N MET A 61 1.50 -8.87 -7.07
CA MET A 61 2.82 -9.52 -7.04
C MET A 61 2.79 -10.69 -6.04
N THR A 62 2.50 -11.89 -6.52
CA THR A 62 2.23 -13.07 -5.69
C THR A 62 3.40 -13.56 -4.84
N ASP A 63 4.62 -13.12 -5.12
CA ASP A 63 5.85 -13.47 -4.39
C ASP A 63 6.33 -12.34 -3.45
N ALA A 64 5.58 -11.23 -3.39
CA ALA A 64 6.06 -10.02 -2.72
C ALA A 64 6.21 -10.20 -1.21
N ARG A 65 5.33 -10.95 -0.54
CA ARG A 65 5.45 -11.24 0.88
C ARG A 65 6.72 -12.01 1.20
N GLU A 66 7.05 -13.03 0.42
CA GLU A 66 8.25 -13.86 0.63
C GLU A 66 9.53 -13.03 0.44
N ARG A 67 9.59 -12.24 -0.64
CA ARG A 67 10.71 -11.31 -0.89
C ARG A 67 10.87 -10.26 0.21
N ALA A 68 9.76 -9.69 0.67
CA ALA A 68 9.72 -8.75 1.77
C ALA A 68 10.22 -9.37 3.08
N ALA A 69 9.73 -10.56 3.43
CA ALA A 69 10.12 -11.26 4.65
C ALA A 69 11.63 -11.59 4.64
N PHE A 70 12.17 -12.00 3.49
CA PHE A 70 13.61 -12.19 3.33
C PHE A 70 14.41 -10.90 3.59
N LYS A 71 13.95 -9.76 3.06
CA LYS A 71 14.60 -8.46 3.28
C LYS A 71 14.48 -7.95 4.72
N ALA A 72 13.32 -8.14 5.35
CA ALA A 72 13.10 -7.84 6.76
C ALA A 72 14.09 -8.61 7.64
N CYS A 73 14.19 -9.92 7.41
CA CYS A 73 15.17 -10.79 8.05
C CYS A 73 16.61 -10.29 7.85
N LEU A 74 17.02 -9.94 6.62
CA LEU A 74 18.36 -9.42 6.37
C LEU A 74 18.64 -8.15 7.19
N LYS A 75 17.65 -7.28 7.35
CA LYS A 75 17.77 -6.07 8.17
C LYS A 75 17.92 -6.41 9.66
N ASP A 76 17.13 -7.34 10.18
CA ASP A 76 17.22 -7.79 11.58
C ASP A 76 18.57 -8.45 11.88
N LEU A 77 19.13 -9.21 10.92
CA LEU A 77 20.47 -9.77 11.03
C LEU A 77 21.55 -8.70 11.12
N GLN A 78 21.40 -7.62 10.35
CA GLN A 78 22.32 -6.49 10.35
C GLN A 78 22.24 -5.69 11.66
N ASP A 79 21.05 -5.53 12.22
CA ASP A 79 20.81 -4.66 13.39
C ASP A 79 21.01 -5.37 14.73
N GLU A 80 20.47 -6.59 14.90
CA GLU A 80 20.36 -7.26 16.20
C GLU A 80 21.21 -8.53 16.33
N GLY A 81 21.61 -9.13 15.20
CA GLY A 81 22.43 -10.34 15.18
C GLY A 81 21.64 -11.66 15.32
N THR A 82 21.54 -12.35 14.19
CA THR A 82 21.47 -13.83 13.99
C THR A 82 20.36 -14.71 14.58
N ARG A 83 19.30 -14.22 15.25
CA ARG A 83 18.25 -15.14 15.77
C ARG A 83 16.87 -15.13 15.11
N ALA A 84 16.53 -14.20 14.23
CA ALA A 84 15.15 -14.05 13.76
C ALA A 84 14.76 -14.84 12.49
N CYS A 85 15.72 -15.31 11.69
CA CYS A 85 15.45 -15.70 10.30
C CYS A 85 15.15 -17.17 9.99
N TYR A 86 15.14 -18.07 11.00
CA TYR A 86 15.15 -19.51 10.74
C TYR A 86 13.77 -20.18 10.62
N ASP A 87 12.67 -19.43 10.81
CA ASP A 87 11.29 -19.97 10.81
C ASP A 87 10.43 -19.50 9.62
N MET A 88 11.04 -18.94 8.56
CA MET A 88 10.34 -18.57 7.30
C MET A 88 10.19 -19.75 6.33
#